data_AF-A0AAR5QDP2-F1
#
_entry.id   AF-A0AAR5QDP2-F1
#
_cell.length_a   1.000
_cell.length_b   1.000
_cell.length_c   1.000
_cell.angle_alpha   90.00
_cell.angle_beta   90.00
_cell.angle_gamma   90.00
#
_symmetry.space_group_name_H-M   'P 1'
#
loop_
_entity.id
_entity.type
_entity.pdbx_description
1 polymer ?
#
loop_
_entity_poly.entity_id
_entity_poly.type
_entity_poly.pdbx_seq_one_letter_code
_entity_poly.pdbx_strand_id
1 'polypeptide(L)'
;MRAAFKNGTHIMDNSSERLLDKCEGIIAKSKWRFWDDFQNGRNWKFKHLVEADIWSKPMSFEKRLILLPSWSPNSGPLVSPNSDKCLQEIINSSISLQDVSAPCAVSTDCWNLFFRNGAGSGYYLTHKLLLLQIARARNCWLSPATFQRQTREICSAIMSEIINANSKASIEEMFDLFLEQVLLCGYEGFSEFIQNDWLFHILKSQRFSGCFVDHLTDELKSRIKRDVNYFEDGCNDHTTGLGAAVLGLYYVYIVNE
;
A
#
# COMPACT_ATOMS: atom_id res chain seq x y z
N MET A 1 4.61 9.65 8.79
CA MET A 1 5.14 10.37 9.97
C MET A 1 6.28 11.34 9.64
N ARG A 2 7.42 10.94 9.03
CA ARG A 2 8.50 11.90 8.66
C ARG A 2 8.07 13.10 7.81
N ALA A 3 7.07 12.92 6.94
CA ALA A 3 6.50 14.02 6.15
C ALA A 3 5.73 15.03 7.02
N ALA A 4 4.99 14.58 8.02
CA ALA A 4 4.31 15.46 8.99
C ALA A 4 5.33 16.24 9.84
N PHE A 5 6.45 15.60 10.23
CA PHE A 5 7.54 16.23 10.98
C PHE A 5 8.15 17.43 10.24
N LYS A 6 8.29 17.35 8.90
CA LYS A 6 8.88 18.44 8.09
C LYS A 6 7.95 19.64 7.89
N ASN A 7 6.65 19.48 8.10
CA ASN A 7 5.66 20.54 7.89
C ASN A 7 5.38 21.41 9.14
N GLY A 8 6.04 21.13 10.26
CA GLY A 8 6.15 22.08 11.37
C GLY A 8 4.87 22.44 12.12
N THR A 9 3.81 21.64 12.02
CA THR A 9 2.57 21.89 12.75
C THR A 9 2.73 21.55 14.24
N HIS A 10 2.15 22.38 15.10
CA HIS A 10 2.32 22.37 16.57
C HIS A 10 1.76 21.12 17.30
N ILE A 11 1.36 20.07 16.57
CA ILE A 11 0.83 18.80 17.12
C ILE A 11 1.96 17.75 17.20
N MET A 12 3.10 18.18 17.71
CA MET A 12 4.22 17.32 18.06
C MET A 12 4.25 17.22 19.58
N ASP A 13 3.49 16.27 20.11
CA ASP A 13 3.59 15.91 21.52
C ASP A 13 4.65 14.81 21.73
N ASN A 14 5.03 14.59 22.98
CA ASN A 14 5.97 13.54 23.38
C ASN A 14 5.55 12.13 22.89
N SER A 15 4.25 11.93 22.62
CA SER A 15 3.72 10.67 22.10
C SER A 15 4.15 10.43 20.66
N SER A 16 4.15 11.48 19.84
CA SER A 16 4.51 11.45 18.42
C SER A 16 6.02 11.21 18.22
N GLU A 17 6.88 11.84 19.04
CA GLU A 17 8.32 11.56 19.08
C GLU A 17 8.62 10.11 19.48
N ARG A 18 7.96 9.62 20.53
CA ARG A 18 8.11 8.22 20.97
C ARG A 18 7.66 7.21 19.92
N LEU A 19 6.65 7.54 19.11
CA LEU A 19 6.22 6.69 17.99
C LEU A 19 7.26 6.66 16.87
N LEU A 20 7.86 7.80 16.53
CA LEU A 20 8.95 7.88 15.57
C LEU A 20 10.14 7.02 16.01
N ASP A 21 10.60 7.18 17.25
CA ASP A 21 11.73 6.40 17.79
C ASP A 21 11.46 4.88 17.73
N LYS A 22 10.23 4.46 18.07
CA LYS A 22 9.82 3.06 17.97
C LYS A 22 9.85 2.57 16.53
N CYS A 23 9.32 3.35 15.59
CA CYS A 23 9.33 3.00 14.17
C CYS A 23 10.76 2.88 13.63
N GLU A 24 11.65 3.79 13.98
CA GLU A 24 13.06 3.73 13.57
C GLU A 24 13.76 2.50 14.17
N GLY A 25 13.49 2.18 15.44
CA GLY A 25 13.98 0.96 16.07
C GLY A 25 13.49 -0.33 15.38
N ILE A 26 12.23 -0.36 14.93
CA ILE A 26 11.67 -1.50 14.17
C ILE A 26 12.35 -1.61 12.80
N ILE A 27 12.51 -0.50 12.07
CA ILE A 27 13.20 -0.47 10.77
C ILE A 27 14.65 -0.92 10.90
N ALA A 28 15.36 -0.52 11.95
CA ALA A 28 16.73 -0.96 12.21
C ALA A 28 16.81 -2.48 12.43
N LYS A 29 15.88 -3.04 13.23
CA LYS A 29 15.80 -4.49 13.47
C LYS A 29 15.41 -5.28 12.21
N SER A 30 14.51 -4.75 11.39
CA SER A 30 14.09 -5.42 10.15
C SER A 30 15.22 -5.44 9.13
N LYS A 31 15.98 -4.34 8.99
CA LYS A 31 17.17 -4.27 8.13
C LYS A 31 18.14 -5.41 8.45
N TRP A 32 18.49 -5.62 9.72
CA TRP A 32 19.37 -6.74 10.09
C TRP A 32 18.90 -8.09 9.54
N ARG A 33 17.62 -8.43 9.74
CA ARG A 33 17.05 -9.70 9.24
C ARG A 33 17.10 -9.85 7.72
N PHE A 34 16.85 -8.77 6.98
CA PHE A 34 16.87 -8.81 5.51
C PHE A 34 18.29 -8.75 4.93
N TRP A 35 19.29 -8.34 5.71
CA TRP A 35 20.66 -8.15 5.25
C TRP A 35 21.59 -9.33 5.61
N ASP A 36 21.25 -10.13 6.61
CA ASP A 36 22.12 -11.19 7.16
C ASP A 36 21.77 -12.63 6.67
N ASP A 37 20.73 -12.80 5.84
CA ASP A 37 20.42 -14.09 5.19
C ASP A 37 21.32 -14.34 3.95
N PHE A 38 22.62 -14.56 4.22
CA PHE A 38 23.61 -14.92 3.20
C PHE A 38 23.49 -16.37 2.72
N GLN A 39 22.81 -17.24 3.46
CA GLN A 39 22.69 -18.68 3.15
C GLN A 39 21.51 -18.97 2.19
N ASN A 40 20.44 -18.16 2.20
CA ASN A 40 19.37 -18.22 1.18
C ASN A 40 19.53 -17.13 0.13
N GLY A 41 20.60 -17.21 -0.70
CA GLY A 41 20.96 -16.30 -1.81
C GLY A 41 19.90 -16.01 -2.91
N ARG A 42 18.61 -15.93 -2.59
CA ARG A 42 17.50 -15.52 -3.46
C ARG A 42 16.74 -14.26 -2.98
N ASN A 43 16.91 -13.78 -1.75
CA ASN A 43 16.09 -12.68 -1.19
C ASN A 43 16.74 -11.27 -1.13
N TRP A 44 17.89 -11.08 -1.78
CA TRP A 44 18.47 -9.74 -2.05
C TRP A 44 17.46 -8.77 -2.70
N LYS A 45 16.44 -9.32 -3.38
CA LYS A 45 15.36 -8.60 -4.06
C LYS A 45 14.56 -7.68 -3.13
N PHE A 46 14.29 -8.08 -1.89
CA PHE A 46 13.45 -7.27 -1.00
C PHE A 46 14.21 -6.19 -0.22
N LYS A 47 15.55 -6.27 -0.18
CA LYS A 47 16.40 -5.28 0.50
C LYS A 47 16.06 -3.85 0.09
N HIS A 48 15.80 -3.64 -1.19
CA HIS A 48 15.50 -2.33 -1.75
C HIS A 48 14.01 -1.93 -1.67
N LEU A 49 13.12 -2.85 -1.27
CA LEU A 49 11.73 -2.53 -0.96
C LEU A 49 11.54 -2.10 0.51
N VAL A 50 12.42 -2.56 1.40
CA VAL A 50 12.39 -2.21 2.83
C VAL A 50 13.15 -0.91 3.15
N GLU A 51 13.69 -0.24 2.14
CA GLU A 51 14.30 1.08 2.27
C GLU A 51 13.21 2.14 2.44
N ALA A 52 13.19 2.84 3.58
CA ALA A 52 12.16 3.85 3.87
C ALA A 52 12.14 5.01 2.84
N ASP A 53 13.26 5.25 2.16
CA ASP A 53 13.40 6.35 1.21
C ASP A 53 12.58 6.14 -0.06
N ILE A 54 12.36 4.88 -0.50
CA ILE A 54 11.50 4.61 -1.66
C ILE A 54 10.02 4.93 -1.39
N TRP A 55 9.63 4.97 -0.13
CA TRP A 55 8.28 5.30 0.33
C TRP A 55 8.17 6.73 0.88
N SER A 56 9.25 7.51 0.82
CA SER A 56 9.27 8.87 1.35
C SER A 56 8.94 9.87 0.25
N LYS A 57 7.76 10.51 0.33
CA LYS A 57 7.37 11.61 -0.55
C LYS A 57 6.59 12.70 0.21
N PRO A 58 6.62 13.96 -0.25
CA PRO A 58 5.68 14.96 0.24
C PRO A 58 4.24 14.54 -0.08
N MET A 59 3.34 14.76 0.85
CA MET A 59 1.91 14.44 0.71
C MET A 59 1.11 15.74 0.81
N SER A 60 0.30 16.01 -0.22
CA SER A 60 -0.80 16.97 -0.20
C SER A 60 -2.09 16.22 -0.50
N PHE A 61 -3.18 16.61 0.15
CA PHE A 61 -4.47 15.94 -0.01
C PHE A 61 -5.43 16.84 -0.77
N GLU A 62 -5.97 16.32 -1.87
CA GLU A 62 -6.90 17.06 -2.72
C GLU A 62 -8.04 16.15 -3.18
N LYS A 63 -9.21 16.75 -3.43
CA LYS A 63 -10.33 16.05 -4.08
C LYS A 63 -10.12 16.08 -5.59
N ARG A 64 -9.82 14.93 -6.18
CA ARG A 64 -9.42 14.81 -7.59
C ARG A 64 -10.03 13.60 -8.31
N LEU A 65 -10.74 12.73 -7.60
CA LEU A 65 -11.33 11.55 -8.20
C LEU A 65 -12.47 11.92 -9.15
N ILE A 66 -12.59 11.13 -10.20
CA ILE A 66 -13.77 11.12 -11.05
C ILE A 66 -14.57 9.90 -10.63
N LEU A 67 -15.75 10.11 -10.04
CA LEU A 67 -16.66 9.00 -9.76
C LEU A 67 -17.14 8.43 -11.10
N LEU A 68 -16.92 7.14 -11.32
CA LEU A 68 -17.35 6.45 -12.53
C LEU A 68 -18.80 5.98 -12.32
N PRO A 69 -19.80 6.54 -13.04
CA PRO A 69 -21.21 6.22 -12.81
C PRO A 69 -21.61 4.81 -13.25
N SER A 70 -20.77 4.13 -14.05
CA SER A 70 -20.97 2.75 -14.48
C SER A 70 -19.68 1.95 -14.28
N TRP A 71 -19.35 1.63 -13.03
CA TRP A 71 -18.33 0.62 -12.78
C TRP A 71 -18.98 -0.76 -12.90
N SER A 72 -18.60 -1.50 -13.94
CA SER A 72 -18.85 -2.94 -14.00
C SER A 72 -17.58 -3.63 -13.53
N PRO A 73 -17.65 -4.60 -12.59
CA PRO A 73 -16.54 -5.49 -12.34
C PRO A 73 -16.25 -6.23 -13.63
N ASN A 74 -15.27 -5.75 -14.40
CA ASN A 74 -14.83 -6.48 -15.57
C ASN A 74 -14.40 -7.87 -15.09
N SER A 75 -14.84 -8.92 -15.79
CA SER A 75 -14.60 -10.35 -15.49
C SER A 75 -13.13 -10.76 -15.70
N GLY A 76 -12.21 -9.90 -15.26
CA GLY A 76 -10.79 -10.15 -15.21
C GLY A 76 -10.42 -11.02 -14.01
N PRO A 77 -9.23 -11.62 -14.03
CA PRO A 77 -8.75 -12.44 -12.92
C PRO A 77 -8.63 -11.62 -11.62
N LEU A 78 -9.02 -12.22 -10.49
CA LEU A 78 -8.94 -11.62 -9.14
C LEU A 78 -7.49 -11.38 -8.68
N VAL A 79 -6.54 -12.15 -9.23
CA VAL A 79 -5.11 -12.05 -8.96
C VAL A 79 -4.36 -12.17 -10.28
N SER A 80 -3.35 -11.33 -10.48
CA SER A 80 -2.52 -11.42 -11.68
C SER A 80 -1.46 -12.50 -11.49
N PRO A 81 -1.42 -13.57 -12.30
CA PRO A 81 -0.39 -14.60 -12.18
C PRO A 81 1.04 -14.08 -12.43
N ASN A 82 1.20 -12.85 -12.93
CA ASN A 82 2.49 -12.24 -13.25
C ASN A 82 2.81 -10.98 -12.42
N SER A 83 2.02 -10.62 -11.39
CA SER A 83 2.32 -9.43 -10.56
C SER A 83 3.71 -9.52 -9.93
N ASP A 84 4.04 -10.68 -9.39
CA ASP A 84 5.29 -10.91 -8.66
C ASP A 84 6.49 -10.93 -9.60
N LYS A 85 6.29 -11.44 -10.83
CA LYS A 85 7.29 -11.36 -11.90
C LYS A 85 7.61 -9.89 -12.21
N CYS A 86 6.58 -9.07 -12.39
CA CYS A 86 6.76 -7.67 -12.72
C CYS A 86 7.34 -6.85 -11.57
N LEU A 87 6.97 -7.18 -10.32
CA LEU A 87 7.62 -6.62 -9.14
C LEU A 87 9.12 -6.91 -9.14
N GLN A 88 9.50 -8.16 -9.42
CA GLN A 88 10.90 -8.56 -9.52
C GLN A 88 11.64 -7.86 -10.65
N GLU A 89 11.01 -7.62 -11.81
CA GLU A 89 11.62 -6.85 -12.90
C GLU A 89 11.95 -5.42 -12.47
N ILE A 90 11.02 -4.72 -11.81
CA ILE A 90 11.24 -3.35 -11.31
C ILE A 90 12.38 -3.30 -10.28
N ILE A 91 12.41 -4.28 -9.36
CA ILE A 91 13.40 -4.36 -8.29
C ILE A 91 14.80 -4.67 -8.83
N ASN A 92 14.91 -5.64 -9.75
CA ASN A 92 16.21 -6.14 -10.22
C ASN A 92 16.84 -5.23 -11.26
N SER A 93 16.05 -4.42 -11.97
CA SER A 93 16.53 -3.52 -13.01
C SER A 93 17.18 -2.23 -12.49
N SER A 94 17.20 -2.01 -11.17
CA SER A 94 17.93 -0.91 -10.54
C SER A 94 18.78 -1.43 -9.38
N ILE A 95 20.11 -1.44 -9.54
CA ILE A 95 21.05 -2.02 -8.55
C ILE A 95 21.22 -1.11 -7.32
N SER A 96 20.93 0.19 -7.44
CA SER A 96 20.93 1.14 -6.32
C SER A 96 20.12 2.39 -6.66
N LEU A 97 19.43 2.98 -5.67
CA LEU A 97 18.84 4.33 -5.78
C LEU A 97 19.90 5.42 -6.02
N GLN A 98 21.17 5.09 -5.77
CA GLN A 98 22.31 6.00 -5.89
C GLN A 98 22.95 5.97 -7.28
N ASP A 99 22.60 4.98 -8.12
CA ASP A 99 23.14 4.84 -9.47
C ASP A 99 22.19 5.54 -10.46
N VAL A 100 22.33 6.86 -10.56
CA VAL A 100 21.47 7.76 -11.36
C VAL A 100 21.67 7.55 -12.88
N SER A 101 22.61 6.71 -13.29
CA SER A 101 23.04 6.58 -14.69
C SER A 101 22.04 5.89 -15.62
N ALA A 102 21.03 5.18 -15.10
CA ALA A 102 19.95 4.64 -15.95
C ALA A 102 18.64 4.42 -15.18
N PRO A 103 17.50 4.93 -15.67
CA PRO A 103 16.17 4.55 -15.20
C PRO A 103 15.95 3.04 -15.29
N CYS A 104 15.18 2.45 -14.36
CA CYS A 104 14.79 1.04 -14.52
C CYS A 104 13.92 0.82 -15.77
N ALA A 105 14.23 -0.27 -16.48
CA ALA A 105 13.47 -0.70 -17.64
C ALA A 105 12.50 -1.82 -17.24
N VAL A 106 11.21 -1.55 -17.43
CA VAL A 106 10.13 -2.53 -17.23
C VAL A 106 9.76 -3.11 -18.59
N SER A 107 9.59 -4.43 -18.68
CA SER A 107 9.23 -5.08 -19.94
C SER A 107 7.87 -4.59 -20.47
N THR A 108 7.69 -4.63 -21.78
CA THR A 108 6.40 -4.32 -22.41
C THR A 108 5.28 -5.20 -21.89
N ASP A 109 5.56 -6.47 -21.55
CA ASP A 109 4.58 -7.38 -20.96
C ASP A 109 4.10 -6.90 -19.59
N CYS A 110 5.02 -6.45 -18.73
CA CYS A 110 4.67 -5.87 -17.44
C CYS A 110 3.93 -4.54 -17.59
N TRP A 111 4.36 -3.66 -18.50
CA TRP A 111 3.61 -2.45 -18.83
C TRP A 111 2.20 -2.74 -19.36
N ASN A 112 2.04 -3.74 -20.22
CA ASN A 112 0.75 -4.14 -20.75
C ASN A 112 -0.17 -4.74 -19.67
N LEU A 113 0.40 -5.38 -18.64
CA LEU A 113 -0.34 -5.83 -17.47
C LEU A 113 -0.79 -4.64 -16.61
N PHE A 114 0.08 -3.63 -16.43
CA PHE A 114 -0.20 -2.40 -15.68
C PHE A 114 -1.25 -1.51 -16.35
N PHE A 115 -1.10 -1.28 -17.65
CA PHE A 115 -1.87 -0.31 -18.42
C PHE A 115 -2.94 -0.93 -19.33
N ARG A 116 -3.20 -2.25 -19.23
CA ARG A 116 -4.38 -2.82 -19.89
C ARG A 116 -5.63 -2.16 -19.29
N ASN A 117 -6.21 -1.28 -20.09
CA ASN A 117 -7.43 -0.55 -19.80
C ASN A 117 -8.56 -1.53 -19.42
N GLY A 118 -9.29 -1.20 -18.35
CA GLY A 118 -10.58 -1.80 -18.06
C GLY A 118 -10.59 -3.29 -17.75
N ALA A 119 -9.52 -3.88 -17.22
CA ALA A 119 -9.56 -5.28 -16.79
C ALA A 119 -9.07 -5.44 -15.34
N GLY A 120 -9.86 -6.18 -14.55
CA GLY A 120 -9.57 -6.63 -13.20
C GLY A 120 -10.31 -5.87 -12.09
N SER A 121 -10.38 -6.50 -10.93
CA SER A 121 -10.97 -5.96 -9.70
C SER A 121 -10.18 -6.40 -8.46
N GLY A 122 -10.41 -5.74 -7.33
CA GLY A 122 -9.85 -6.10 -6.03
C GLY A 122 -8.32 -6.09 -6.03
N TYR A 123 -7.68 -7.20 -5.61
CA TYR A 123 -6.22 -7.28 -5.54
C TYR A 123 -5.54 -7.02 -6.88
N TYR A 124 -6.11 -7.47 -8.00
CA TYR A 124 -5.53 -7.18 -9.32
C TYR A 124 -5.45 -5.68 -9.59
N LEU A 125 -6.54 -4.95 -9.31
CA LEU A 125 -6.61 -3.50 -9.51
C LEU A 125 -5.69 -2.75 -8.53
N THR A 126 -5.67 -3.19 -7.27
CA THR A 126 -4.86 -2.60 -6.20
C THR A 126 -3.36 -2.81 -6.45
N HIS A 127 -2.96 -4.00 -6.90
CA HIS A 127 -1.57 -4.29 -7.22
C HIS A 127 -1.06 -3.52 -8.46
N LYS A 128 -1.94 -3.16 -9.41
CA LYS A 128 -1.54 -2.26 -10.50
C LYS A 128 -1.06 -0.91 -9.97
N LEU A 129 -1.75 -0.36 -8.97
CA LEU A 129 -1.34 0.89 -8.33
C LEU A 129 -0.04 0.72 -7.56
N LEU A 130 0.08 -0.35 -6.76
CA LEU A 130 1.31 -0.65 -6.02
C LEU A 130 2.53 -0.71 -6.95
N LEU A 131 2.40 -1.42 -8.07
CA LEU A 131 3.49 -1.58 -9.03
C LEU A 131 3.84 -0.25 -9.73
N LEU A 132 2.83 0.58 -10.02
CA LEU A 132 3.04 1.92 -10.55
C LEU A 132 3.80 2.83 -9.55
N GLN A 133 3.47 2.74 -8.26
CA GLN A 133 4.14 3.49 -7.19
C GLN A 133 5.60 3.04 -7.02
N ILE A 134 5.86 1.74 -7.04
CA ILE A 134 7.22 1.19 -6.94
C ILE A 134 8.04 1.57 -8.18
N ALA A 135 7.45 1.50 -9.39
CA ALA A 135 8.12 1.94 -10.62
C ALA A 135 8.52 3.43 -10.55
N ARG A 136 7.65 4.30 -10.02
CA ARG A 136 7.99 5.71 -9.76
C ARG A 136 9.13 5.83 -8.74
N ALA A 137 9.01 5.13 -7.61
CA ALA A 137 9.99 5.19 -6.52
C ALA A 137 11.39 4.70 -6.94
N ARG A 138 11.44 3.77 -7.91
CA ARG A 138 12.67 3.23 -8.50
C ARG A 138 13.13 3.98 -9.75
N ASN A 139 12.48 5.11 -10.08
CA ASN A 139 12.81 5.96 -11.22
C ASN A 139 12.82 5.18 -12.55
N CYS A 140 11.81 4.33 -12.79
CA CYS A 140 11.66 3.64 -14.08
C CYS A 140 11.25 4.62 -15.18
N TRP A 141 11.40 4.22 -16.46
CA TRP A 141 10.90 4.99 -17.60
C TRP A 141 9.37 5.14 -17.59
N LEU A 142 8.89 6.17 -16.89
CA LEU A 142 7.49 6.49 -16.74
C LEU A 142 7.31 8.01 -16.73
N SER A 143 6.55 8.54 -17.69
CA SER A 143 6.29 9.98 -17.72
C SER A 143 5.41 10.40 -16.53
N PRO A 144 5.66 11.58 -15.92
CA PRO A 144 4.81 12.09 -14.85
C PRO A 144 3.32 12.19 -15.25
N ALA A 145 3.04 12.59 -16.49
CA ALA A 145 1.67 12.67 -17.01
C ALA A 145 1.00 11.29 -17.09
N THR A 146 1.72 10.27 -17.55
CA THR A 146 1.23 8.88 -17.57
C THR A 146 0.97 8.37 -16.15
N PHE A 147 1.90 8.60 -15.23
CA PHE A 147 1.75 8.22 -13.82
C PHE A 147 0.48 8.85 -13.23
N GLN A 148 0.31 10.16 -13.37
CA GLN A 148 -0.85 10.89 -12.82
C GLN A 148 -2.17 10.40 -13.41
N ARG A 149 -2.25 10.24 -14.75
CA ARG A 149 -3.46 9.76 -15.42
C ARG A 149 -3.86 8.37 -14.94
N GLN A 150 -2.91 7.43 -14.93
CA GLN A 150 -3.17 6.04 -14.57
C GLN A 150 -3.49 5.88 -13.08
N THR A 151 -2.78 6.60 -12.22
CA THR A 151 -3.07 6.68 -10.78
C THR A 151 -4.49 7.18 -10.54
N ARG A 152 -4.92 8.24 -11.25
CA ARG A 152 -6.29 8.77 -11.14
C ARG A 152 -7.33 7.76 -11.63
N GLU A 153 -7.12 7.12 -12.79
CA GLU A 153 -8.03 6.12 -13.35
C GLU A 153 -8.19 4.90 -12.42
N ILE A 154 -7.07 4.38 -11.90
CA ILE A 154 -7.07 3.24 -10.99
C ILE A 154 -7.76 3.60 -9.67
N CYS A 155 -7.41 4.74 -9.05
CA CYS A 155 -8.03 5.16 -7.80
C CYS A 155 -9.52 5.50 -7.95
N SER A 156 -9.94 6.02 -9.11
CA SER A 156 -11.36 6.17 -9.43
C SER A 156 -12.08 4.82 -9.46
N ALA A 157 -11.48 3.80 -10.09
CA ALA A 157 -12.05 2.46 -10.12
C ALA A 157 -12.07 1.79 -8.73
N ILE A 158 -11.02 1.96 -7.93
CA ILE A 158 -10.97 1.48 -6.54
C ILE A 158 -12.05 2.15 -5.68
N MET A 159 -12.24 3.46 -5.82
CA MET A 159 -13.30 4.17 -5.10
C MET A 159 -14.68 3.62 -5.48
N SER A 160 -14.90 3.35 -6.78
CA SER A 160 -16.12 2.67 -7.23
C SER A 160 -16.25 1.26 -6.64
N GLU A 161 -15.17 0.49 -6.49
CA GLU A 161 -15.21 -0.83 -5.81
C GLU A 161 -15.68 -0.70 -4.36
N ILE A 162 -15.09 0.20 -3.59
CA ILE A 162 -15.41 0.37 -2.17
C ILE A 162 -16.86 0.86 -2.01
N ILE A 163 -17.30 1.82 -2.83
CA ILE A 163 -18.68 2.34 -2.76
C ILE A 163 -19.70 1.26 -3.18
N ASN A 164 -19.38 0.44 -4.19
CA ASN A 164 -20.27 -0.61 -4.68
C ASN A 164 -20.19 -1.91 -3.88
N ALA A 165 -19.20 -2.09 -3.00
CA ALA A 165 -19.20 -3.11 -1.97
C ALA A 165 -20.38 -2.84 -1.03
N ASN A 166 -21.55 -3.30 -1.45
CA ASN A 166 -22.89 -2.82 -1.09
C ASN A 166 -23.30 -3.07 0.38
N SER A 167 -22.38 -3.49 1.24
CA SER A 167 -22.61 -3.71 2.67
C SER A 167 -21.31 -3.67 3.49
N LYS A 168 -21.42 -3.24 4.76
CA LYS A 168 -20.31 -3.34 5.74
C LYS A 168 -19.76 -4.76 5.86
N ALA A 169 -20.61 -5.78 5.71
CA ALA A 169 -20.21 -7.19 5.73
C ALA A 169 -19.23 -7.54 4.59
N SER A 170 -19.42 -6.94 3.39
CA SER A 170 -18.50 -7.14 2.27
C SER A 170 -17.13 -6.50 2.52
N ILE A 171 -17.09 -5.35 3.20
CA ILE A 171 -15.84 -4.71 3.63
C ILE A 171 -15.15 -5.53 4.73
N GLU A 172 -15.93 -6.10 5.66
CA GLU A 172 -15.42 -6.94 6.74
C GLU A 172 -14.78 -8.26 6.24
N GLU A 173 -15.35 -8.87 5.19
CA GLU A 173 -14.78 -10.03 4.50
C GLU A 173 -13.53 -9.67 3.68
N MET A 174 -13.41 -8.42 3.22
CA MET A 174 -12.30 -7.95 2.40
C MET A 174 -11.45 -6.89 3.12
N PHE A 175 -11.35 -6.97 4.45
CA PHE A 175 -10.75 -5.92 5.26
C PHE A 175 -9.29 -5.65 4.91
N ASP A 176 -8.52 -6.70 4.66
CA ASP A 176 -7.16 -6.63 4.13
C ASP A 176 -7.07 -5.79 2.84
N LEU A 177 -7.85 -6.15 1.82
CA LEU A 177 -7.93 -5.44 0.55
C LEU A 177 -8.42 -3.99 0.73
N PHE A 178 -9.40 -3.76 1.61
CA PHE A 178 -9.89 -2.42 1.92
C PHE A 178 -8.77 -1.54 2.49
N LEU A 179 -7.96 -2.06 3.43
CA LEU A 179 -6.82 -1.33 3.97
C LEU A 179 -5.76 -1.04 2.90
N GLU A 180 -5.47 -1.99 2.00
CA GLU A 180 -4.57 -1.75 0.87
C GLU A 180 -5.09 -0.62 -0.03
N GLN A 181 -6.37 -0.66 -0.38
CA GLN A 181 -6.99 0.33 -1.26
C GLN A 181 -6.99 1.75 -0.66
N VAL A 182 -7.35 1.86 0.62
CA VAL A 182 -7.29 3.12 1.37
C VAL A 182 -5.86 3.64 1.46
N LEU A 183 -4.91 2.76 1.78
CA LEU A 183 -3.50 3.12 1.91
C LEU A 183 -2.94 3.63 0.59
N LEU A 184 -3.03 2.86 -0.49
CA LEU A 184 -2.31 3.17 -1.72
C LEU A 184 -2.87 4.42 -2.40
N CYS A 185 -4.20 4.58 -2.47
CA CYS A 185 -4.79 5.78 -3.08
C CYS A 185 -4.70 7.00 -2.17
N GLY A 186 -4.91 6.84 -0.87
CA GLY A 186 -4.75 7.94 0.07
C GLY A 186 -3.29 8.43 0.14
N TYR A 187 -2.31 7.52 0.02
CA TYR A 187 -0.89 7.87 -0.09
C TYR A 187 -0.59 8.70 -1.35
N GLU A 188 -1.32 8.54 -2.45
CA GLU A 188 -1.24 9.42 -3.62
C GLU A 188 -1.91 10.79 -3.43
N GLY A 189 -2.54 11.03 -2.27
CA GLY A 189 -3.14 12.32 -1.92
C GLY A 189 -4.59 12.48 -2.37
N PHE A 190 -5.32 11.38 -2.63
CA PHE A 190 -6.76 11.43 -2.85
C PHE A 190 -7.48 11.49 -1.50
N SER A 191 -7.91 12.69 -1.10
CA SER A 191 -8.57 12.94 0.19
C SER A 191 -9.89 12.16 0.36
N GLU A 192 -10.51 11.75 -0.75
CA GLU A 192 -11.74 10.94 -0.76
C GLU A 192 -11.55 9.57 -0.10
N PHE A 193 -10.31 9.09 0.04
CA PHE A 193 -9.98 7.86 0.76
C PHE A 193 -9.76 8.06 2.26
N ILE A 194 -9.78 9.31 2.75
CA ILE A 194 -9.54 9.66 4.15
C ILE A 194 -10.89 10.03 4.80
N GLN A 195 -11.80 9.05 4.89
CA GLN A 195 -13.15 9.28 5.43
C GLN A 195 -13.21 8.97 6.93
N ASN A 196 -13.96 9.76 7.70
CA ASN A 196 -14.13 9.56 9.15
C ASN A 196 -14.82 8.23 9.48
N ASP A 197 -15.84 7.85 8.69
CA ASP A 197 -16.56 6.59 8.89
C ASP A 197 -15.63 5.37 8.69
N TRP A 198 -14.70 5.49 7.74
CA TRP A 198 -13.68 4.47 7.48
C TRP A 198 -12.65 4.41 8.61
N LEU A 199 -12.19 5.56 9.11
CA LEU A 199 -11.30 5.62 10.28
C LEU A 199 -11.95 4.97 11.50
N PHE A 200 -13.21 5.30 11.78
CA PHE A 200 -13.94 4.72 12.90
C PHE A 200 -14.07 3.20 12.75
N HIS A 201 -14.37 2.72 11.54
CA HIS A 201 -14.43 1.29 11.26
C HIS A 201 -13.08 0.61 11.50
N ILE A 202 -11.98 1.17 10.98
CA ILE A 202 -10.62 0.65 11.17
C ILE A 202 -10.27 0.60 12.66
N LEU A 203 -10.47 1.69 13.41
CA LEU A 203 -10.17 1.73 14.85
C LEU A 203 -11.00 0.71 15.64
N LYS A 204 -12.28 0.53 15.29
CA LYS A 204 -13.15 -0.47 15.93
C LYS A 204 -12.68 -1.90 15.66
N SER A 205 -12.05 -2.14 14.52
CA SER A 205 -11.51 -3.44 14.11
C SER A 205 -10.16 -3.78 14.75
N GLN A 206 -9.53 -2.83 15.45
CA GLN A 206 -8.26 -3.04 16.15
C GLN A 206 -8.46 -3.89 17.41
N ARG A 207 -7.60 -4.89 17.62
CA ARG A 207 -7.57 -5.67 18.87
C ARG A 207 -6.97 -4.85 20.00
N PHE A 208 -7.15 -5.28 21.25
CA PHE A 208 -6.59 -4.60 22.43
C PHE A 208 -5.06 -4.47 22.38
N SER A 209 -4.37 -5.42 21.75
CA SER A 209 -2.92 -5.38 21.50
C SER A 209 -2.50 -4.34 20.45
N GLY A 210 -3.45 -3.75 19.73
CA GLY A 210 -3.21 -2.79 18.64
C GLY A 210 -3.11 -3.42 17.25
N CYS A 211 -3.22 -4.74 17.13
CA CYS A 211 -3.08 -5.46 15.86
C CYS A 211 -4.41 -5.64 15.11
N PHE A 212 -4.32 -6.14 13.88
CA PHE A 212 -5.45 -6.37 12.98
C PHE A 212 -5.47 -7.81 12.43
N VAL A 213 -6.67 -8.34 12.19
CA VAL A 213 -6.93 -9.65 11.58
C VAL A 213 -7.16 -9.52 10.07
N ASP A 214 -6.96 -10.60 9.31
CA ASP A 214 -7.13 -10.64 7.84
C ASP A 214 -8.60 -10.43 7.42
N HIS A 215 -9.52 -11.12 8.12
CA HIS A 215 -10.97 -11.02 7.93
C HIS A 215 -11.64 -10.69 9.27
N LEU A 216 -12.60 -9.77 9.27
CA LEU A 216 -13.33 -9.38 10.48
C LEU A 216 -14.46 -10.36 10.83
N THR A 217 -14.86 -11.21 9.87
CA THR A 217 -15.89 -12.25 9.99
C THR A 217 -15.28 -13.63 10.25
N ASP A 218 -14.31 -13.77 11.17
CA ASP A 218 -13.67 -15.08 11.39
C ASP A 218 -14.12 -15.78 12.68
N GLU A 219 -15.20 -16.56 12.59
CA GLU A 219 -15.33 -17.78 13.39
C GLU A 219 -14.48 -18.88 12.72
N LEU A 220 -13.18 -18.86 13.00
CA LEU A 220 -12.23 -19.97 12.80
C LEU A 220 -12.42 -20.75 11.47
N LYS A 221 -12.27 -20.13 10.30
CA LYS A 221 -12.27 -20.84 9.00
C LYS A 221 -11.15 -20.43 8.05
N SER A 222 -10.00 -21.06 8.28
CA SER A 222 -9.33 -21.98 7.34
C SER A 222 -9.28 -21.61 5.85
N ARG A 223 -8.51 -20.58 5.52
CA ARG A 223 -7.58 -20.65 4.38
C ARG A 223 -6.31 -19.87 4.73
N ILE A 224 -5.36 -20.56 5.35
CA ILE A 224 -4.01 -20.05 5.57
C ILE A 224 -3.42 -19.70 4.18
N LYS A 225 -3.29 -18.41 3.86
CA LYS A 225 -2.39 -17.95 2.78
C LYS A 225 -1.00 -18.46 3.18
N ARG A 226 -0.35 -19.24 2.31
CA ARG A 226 0.84 -20.05 2.64
C ARG A 226 2.06 -19.26 3.18
N ASP A 227 2.04 -17.93 3.11
CA ASP A 227 3.15 -17.03 3.48
C ASP A 227 2.74 -15.91 4.48
N VAL A 228 1.67 -16.10 5.26
CA VAL A 228 1.22 -15.12 6.27
C VAL A 228 1.75 -15.51 7.65
N ASN A 229 2.35 -14.55 8.39
CA ASN A 229 2.70 -14.79 9.78
C ASN A 229 1.57 -14.29 10.69
N TYR A 230 1.08 -15.19 11.53
CA TYR A 230 0.12 -14.85 12.56
C TYR A 230 0.84 -14.58 13.88
N PHE A 231 0.40 -13.54 14.59
CA PHE A 231 0.80 -13.27 15.96
C PHE A 231 0.08 -14.23 16.92
N GLU A 232 0.58 -14.35 18.15
CA GLU A 232 0.01 -15.23 19.19
C GLU A 232 -1.44 -14.90 19.55
N ASP A 233 -1.88 -13.67 19.29
CA ASP A 233 -3.24 -13.19 19.51
C ASP A 233 -4.18 -13.35 18.30
N GLY A 234 -3.72 -14.08 17.26
CA GLY A 234 -4.51 -14.40 16.06
C GLY A 234 -4.53 -13.30 15.00
N CYS A 235 -3.82 -12.19 15.21
CA CYS A 235 -3.66 -11.16 14.20
C CYS A 235 -2.68 -11.56 13.08
N ASN A 236 -2.80 -10.89 11.95
CA ASN A 236 -1.97 -11.08 10.76
C ASN A 236 -0.93 -9.94 10.67
N ASP A 237 0.34 -10.27 10.40
CA ASP A 237 1.43 -9.30 10.28
C ASP A 237 1.26 -8.30 9.13
N HIS A 238 0.88 -8.78 7.94
CA HIS A 238 0.57 -7.97 6.76
C HIS A 238 -0.56 -6.99 7.05
N THR A 239 -1.72 -7.48 7.50
CA THR A 239 -2.88 -6.62 7.77
C THR A 239 -2.61 -5.64 8.90
N THR A 240 -1.82 -6.05 9.90
CA THR A 240 -1.37 -5.14 10.95
C THR A 240 -0.45 -4.04 10.43
N GLY A 241 0.47 -4.38 9.52
CA GLY A 241 1.32 -3.42 8.82
C GLY A 241 0.51 -2.42 7.99
N LEU A 242 -0.50 -2.90 7.26
CA LEU A 242 -1.44 -2.06 6.52
C LEU A 242 -2.22 -1.13 7.43
N GLY A 243 -2.80 -1.65 8.53
CA GLY A 243 -3.52 -0.84 9.51
C GLY A 243 -2.64 0.27 10.10
N ALA A 244 -1.40 -0.06 10.47
CA ALA A 244 -0.44 0.93 10.96
C ALA A 244 -0.10 2.00 9.90
N ALA A 245 0.05 1.60 8.64
CA ALA A 245 0.33 2.52 7.53
C ALA A 245 -0.86 3.44 7.24
N VAL A 246 -2.09 2.92 7.24
CA VAL A 246 -3.32 3.70 7.07
C VAL A 246 -3.50 4.69 8.23
N LEU A 247 -3.34 4.26 9.48
CA LEU A 247 -3.41 5.17 10.63
C LEU A 247 -2.32 6.26 10.55
N GLY A 248 -1.12 5.90 10.09
CA GLY A 248 -0.06 6.86 9.81
C GLY A 248 -0.43 7.87 8.73
N LEU A 249 -1.20 7.47 7.73
CA LEU A 249 -1.73 8.34 6.68
C LEU A 249 -2.79 9.31 7.22
N TYR A 250 -3.75 8.83 8.01
CA TYR A 250 -4.73 9.68 8.70
C TYR A 250 -4.05 10.69 9.63
N TYR A 251 -3.01 10.26 10.36
CA TYR A 251 -2.22 11.17 11.17
C TYR A 251 -1.59 12.28 10.33
N VAL A 252 -0.98 11.97 9.17
CA VAL A 252 -0.44 13.01 8.29
C VAL A 252 -1.54 13.95 7.79
N TYR A 253 -2.72 13.43 7.42
CA TYR A 253 -3.84 14.25 6.99
C TYR A 253 -4.28 15.24 8.09
N ILE A 254 -4.55 14.76 9.30
CA ILE A 254 -5.00 15.57 10.45
C ILE A 254 -3.98 16.63 10.85
N VAL A 255 -2.69 16.33 10.68
CA VAL A 255 -1.59 17.20 11.11
C VAL A 255 -1.26 18.25 10.04
N ASN A 256 -1.61 18.02 8.78
CA ASN A 256 -1.28 18.92 7.66
C ASN A 256 -2.47 19.76 7.16
N GLU A 257 -3.71 19.35 7.43
CA GLU A 257 -4.97 19.98 6.94
C GLU A 257 -5.84 20.45 8.11
#